data_AF-A0A1J3C7M0-F1
#
_entry.id   AF-A0A1J3C7M0-F1
#
_cell.length_a   1.000
_cell.length_b   1.000
_cell.length_c   1.000
_cell.angle_alpha   90.00
_cell.angle_beta   90.00
_cell.angle_gamma   90.00
#
_symmetry.space_group_name_H-M   'P 1'
#
loop_
_entity.id
_entity.type
_entity.pdbx_description
1 polymer ?
#
loop_
_entity_poly.entity_id
_entity_poly.type
_entity_poly.pdbx_seq_one_letter_code
_entity_poly.pdbx_strand_id
1 'polypeptide(L)' 'EKYHDAMAICRTYGNPDLFITMTANPNWKEINEHLEACGGGTGNDRPDIECRVFKMKLEQMQEDFKKGTFFKPYIAGTYQ' A
#
# COMPACT_ATOMS: atom_id res chain seq x y z
N GLU A 1 0.76 -20.53 13.77
CA GLU A 1 1.79 -19.49 13.98
C GLU A 1 1.26 -18.09 13.73
N LYS A 2 0.97 -17.67 12.49
CA LYS A 2 0.53 -16.29 12.17
C LYS A 2 -0.65 -15.73 13.00
N TYR A 3 -1.61 -16.58 13.37
CA TYR A 3 -2.73 -16.16 14.25
C TYR A 3 -2.27 -15.84 15.68
N HIS A 4 -1.35 -16.63 16.23
CA HIS A 4 -0.83 -16.38 17.58
C HIS A 4 0.00 -15.09 17.61
N ASP A 5 0.76 -14.81 16.55
CA ASP A 5 1.52 -13.56 16.43
C ASP A 5 0.58 -12.35 16.33
N ALA A 6 -0.46 -12.43 15.50
CA ALA A 6 -1.48 -11.40 15.41
C ALA A 6 -2.19 -11.15 16.75
N MET A 7 -2.55 -12.22 17.47
CA MET A 7 -3.16 -12.13 18.80
C MET A 7 -2.21 -11.54 19.85
N ALA A 8 -0.90 -11.83 19.78
CA ALA A 8 0.09 -11.24 20.67
C ALA A 8 0.22 -9.72 20.45
N ILE A 9 0.16 -9.27 19.20
CA ILE A 9 0.13 -7.84 18.84
C ILE A 9 -1.17 -7.19 19.35
N CYS A 10 -2.33 -7.80 19.10
CA CYS A 10 -3.62 -7.28 19.56
C CYS A 10 -3.71 -7.19 21.08
N ARG A 11 -3.10 -8.14 21.80
CA ARG A 11 -3.05 -8.13 23.26
C ARG A 11 -2.17 -6.99 23.80
N THR A 12 -1.11 -6.63 23.08
CA THR A 12 -0.17 -5.59 23.49
C THR A 12 -0.65 -4.18 23.14
N TYR A 13 -1.20 -4.00 21.93
CA TYR A 13 -1.53 -2.69 21.37
C TYR A 13 -3.03 -2.42 21.24
N GLY A 14 -3.88 -3.38 21.62
CA GLY A 14 -5.32 -3.32 21.40
C GLY A 14 -5.72 -3.86 20.02
N ASN A 15 -7.03 -4.00 19.82
CA ASN A 15 -7.56 -4.42 18.53
C ASN A 15 -7.39 -3.30 17.49
N PRO A 16 -6.93 -3.62 16.27
CA PRO A 16 -6.81 -2.63 15.22
C PRO A 16 -8.20 -2.17 14.75
N ASP A 17 -8.35 -0.87 14.52
CA ASP A 17 -9.57 -0.29 13.95
C ASP A 17 -9.68 -0.54 12.43
N LEU A 18 -8.55 -0.73 11.75
CA LEU A 18 -8.45 -0.82 10.30
C LEU A 18 -7.46 -1.92 9.88
N PHE A 19 -7.86 -2.75 8.92
CA PHE A 19 -6.98 -3.66 8.18
C PHE A 19 -6.91 -3.22 6.72
N ILE A 20 -5.71 -2.88 6.26
CA ILE A 20 -5.47 -2.36 4.91
C ILE A 20 -4.58 -3.34 4.15
N THR A 21 -5.02 -3.72 2.94
CA THR A 21 -4.23 -4.56 2.03
C THR A 21 -3.78 -3.71 0.85
N MET A 22 -2.47 -3.66 0.59
CA MET A 22 -1.90 -3.05 -0.61
C MET A 22 -1.41 -4.16 -1.53
N THR A 23 -1.95 -4.23 -2.74
CA THR A 23 -1.58 -5.23 -3.74
C THR A 23 -0.63 -4.60 -4.75
N ALA A 24 0.51 -5.26 -5.01
CA ALA A 24 1.40 -4.86 -6.09
C ALA A 24 0.71 -5.06 -7.45
N ASN A 25 0.86 -4.08 -8.35
CA ASN A 25 0.26 -4.14 -9.68
C ASN A 25 1.35 -3.90 -10.73
N PRO A 26 1.68 -4.89 -11.59
CA PRO A 26 2.70 -4.75 -12.61
C PRO A 26 2.32 -3.72 -13.70
N ASN A 27 1.06 -3.31 -13.78
CA ASN A 27 0.57 -2.32 -14.74
C ASN A 27 0.70 -0.87 -14.24
N TRP A 28 1.37 -0.62 -13.12
CA TRP A 28 1.62 0.74 -12.66
C TRP A 28 2.44 1.54 -13.67
N LYS A 29 2.09 2.82 -13.80
CA LYS A 29 2.72 3.73 -14.78
C LYS A 29 4.22 3.82 -14.55
N GLU A 30 4.63 3.88 -13.29
CA GLU A 30 6.04 3.95 -12.88
C GLU A 30 6.84 2.71 -13.31
N ILE A 31 6.20 1.54 -13.35
CA ILE A 31 6.82 0.30 -13.84
C ILE A 31 6.96 0.35 -15.35
N ASN A 32 5.86 0.68 -16.05
CA ASN A 32 5.85 0.75 -17.52
C ASN A 32 6.82 1.81 -18.06
N GLU A 33 6.85 3.00 -17.47
CA GLU A 33 7.79 4.07 -17.83
C GLU A 33 9.26 3.61 -17.67
N HIS A 34 9.55 2.85 -16.61
CA HIS A 34 10.90 2.33 -16.40
C HIS A 34 11.27 1.23 -17.40
N LEU A 35 10.32 0.36 -17.75
CA LEU A 35 10.52 -0.67 -18.77
C LEU A 35 10.71 -0.08 -20.17
N GLU A 36 9.93 0.93 -20.52
CA GLU A 36 10.10 1.69 -21.78
C GLU A 36 11.49 2.34 -21.85
N ALA A 37 11.95 2.95 -20.77
CA ALA A 37 13.28 3.55 -20.69
C ALA A 37 14.43 2.53 -20.78
N CYS A 38 14.21 1.29 -20.34
CA CYS A 38 15.23 0.23 -20.32
C CYS A 38 15.28 -0.66 -21.58
N GLY A 39 14.51 -0.33 -22.63
CA GLY A 39 14.54 -1.07 -23.90
C GLY A 39 13.43 -2.11 -24.07
N GLY A 40 12.37 -2.03 -23.28
CA GLY A 40 11.20 -2.90 -23.35
C GLY A 40 11.22 -4.09 -22.39
N GLY A 41 10.06 -4.71 -22.21
CA GLY A 41 9.83 -5.85 -21.31
C GLY A 41 8.42 -5.83 -20.71
N THR A 42 8.03 -6.90 -20.01
CA THR A 42 6.76 -6.95 -19.27
C THR A 42 7.03 -6.70 -17.78
N GLY A 43 6.13 -6.00 -17.08
CA GLY A 43 6.24 -5.79 -15.62
C GLY A 43 6.46 -7.09 -14.83
N ASN A 44 5.86 -8.19 -15.28
CA ASN A 44 6.05 -9.51 -14.67
C ASN A 44 7.47 -10.07 -14.80
N ASP A 45 8.23 -9.67 -15.80
CA ASP A 45 9.58 -10.19 -16.05
C ASP A 45 10.63 -9.51 -15.14
N ARG A 46 10.23 -8.43 -14.44
CA ARG A 46 11.12 -7.60 -13.62
C ARG A 46 10.52 -7.36 -12.23
N PRO A 47 10.43 -8.41 -11.39
CA PRO A 47 9.91 -8.29 -10.02
C PRO A 47 10.74 -7.34 -9.16
N ASP A 48 12.00 -7.09 -9.51
CA ASP A 48 12.86 -6.10 -8.85
C ASP A 48 12.31 -4.66 -8.99
N ILE A 49 11.77 -4.32 -10.16
CA ILE A 49 11.16 -3.00 -10.42
C ILE A 49 9.84 -2.89 -9.66
N GLU A 50 9.00 -3.93 -9.74
CA GLU A 50 7.72 -3.98 -9.04
C GLU A 50 7.90 -3.83 -7.52
N CYS A 51 8.87 -4.54 -6.92
CA CYS A 51 9.19 -4.43 -5.50
C CYS A 51 9.62 -3.01 -5.10
N ARG A 52 10.41 -2.33 -5.95
CA ARG A 52 10.86 -0.95 -5.69
C ARG A 52 9.69 0.03 -5.75
N VAL A 53 8.83 -0.08 -6.76
CA VAL A 53 7.63 0.76 -6.88
C VAL A 53 6.67 0.50 -5.72
N PHE A 54 6.46 -0.78 -5.35
CA PHE A 54 5.67 -1.14 -4.19
C PHE A 54 6.20 -0.51 -2.90
N LYS A 55 7.52 -0.57 -2.68
CA LYS A 55 8.15 0.07 -1.51
C LYS A 55 7.91 1.58 -1.49
N MET A 56 8.09 2.26 -2.62
CA MET A 56 7.83 3.72 -2.71
C MET A 56 6.37 4.06 -2.40
N LYS A 57 5.41 3.29 -2.92
CA LYS A 57 3.99 3.47 -2.61
C LYS A 57 3.68 3.21 -1.13
N LEU A 58 4.34 2.21 -0.53
CA LEU A 58 4.17 1.89 0.89
C LEU A 58 4.66 3.03 1.78
N GLU A 59 5.84 3.58 1.47
CA GLU A 59 6.42 4.71 2.20
C GLU A 59 5.54 5.96 2.08
N GLN A 60 5.04 6.24 0.87
CA GLN A 60 4.08 7.33 0.65
C GLN A 60 2.80 7.14 1.50
N MET A 61 2.24 5.93 1.52
CA MET A 61 1.05 5.62 2.31
C MET A 61 1.30 5.83 3.81
N GLN A 62 2.45 5.38 4.33
CA GLN A 62 2.81 5.59 5.73
C GLN A 62 2.99 7.08 6.06
N GLU A 63 3.55 7.87 5.14
CA GLU A 63 3.69 9.30 5.30
C GLU A 63 2.33 10.00 5.33
N ASP A 64 1.41 9.62 4.44
CA ASP A 64 0.04 10.16 4.41
C ASP A 64 -0.74 9.84 5.68
N PHE A 65 -0.53 8.65 6.27
CA PHE A 65 -1.09 8.31 7.59
C PHE A 65 -0.52 9.20 8.69
N LYS A 66 0.79 9.45 8.69
CA LYS A 66 1.43 10.32 9.70
C LYS A 66 1.00 11.78 9.56
N LYS A 67 0.73 12.24 8.33
CA LYS A 67 0.21 13.60 8.05
C LYS A 67 -1.26 13.77 8.44
N GLY A 68 -2.00 12.69 8.70
CA GLY A 68 -3.42 12.73 9.05
C GLY A 68 -4.33 13.16 7.89
N THR A 69 -3.80 13.23 6.66
CA THR A 69 -4.55 13.67 5.46
C THR A 69 -5.29 12.52 4.76
N PHE A 70 -4.98 11.27 5.13
CA PHE A 70 -5.53 10.09 4.49
C PHE A 70 -7.05 9.95 4.71
N PHE A 71 -7.51 10.16 5.96
CA PHE A 71 -8.92 10.22 6.29
C PHE A 71 -9.35 11.69 6.37
N LYS A 72 -9.68 12.30 5.23
CA LYS A 72 -10.35 13.61 5.22
C LYS A 72 -11.61 13.55 6.09
N PRO A 73 -12.02 14.65 6.77
CA PRO A 73 -13.22 14.66 7.59
C PRO A 73 -14.41 14.16 6.77
N TYR A 74 -15.05 13.10 7.26
CA TYR A 74 -16.21 12.52 6.62
C TYR A 74 -17.34 13.55 6.66
N ILE A 75 -17.85 13.95 5.50
CA ILE A 75 -19.13 14.65 5.44
C ILE A 75 -20.18 13.54 5.51
N ALA A 76 -20.75 13.33 6.70
CA ALA A 76 -21.92 12.50 6.85
C ALA A 76 -23.06 13.17 6.06
N GLY A 77 -23.28 12.72 4.82
CA GLY A 77 -24.42 13.13 4.04
C GLY A 77 -25.68 12.56 4.68
N THR A 78 -26.41 13.38 5.43
CA THR A 78 -27.80 13.05 5.75
C THR A 78 -28.58 13.14 4.44
N TYR A 79 -28.91 12.00 3.84
CA TYR A 79 -29.93 11.96 2.80
C TYR A 79 -31.26 12.37 3.45
N GLN A 80 -31.72 13.59 3.16
CA GLN A 80 -33.10 14.03 3.41
C GLN A 80 -33.99 13.69 2.23
#